data_AF-A0A952PJJ1-F1
#
_entry.id   AF-A0A952PJJ1-F1
#
_cell.length_a   1.000
_cell.length_b   1.000
_cell.length_c   1.000
_cell.angle_alpha   90.00
_cell.angle_beta   90.00
_cell.angle_gamma   90.00
#
_symmetry.space_group_name_H-M   'P 1'
#
loop_
_entity.id
_entity.type
_entity.pdbx_description
1 polymer ?
#
loop_
_entity_poly.entity_id
_entity_poly.type
_entity_poly.pdbx_seq_one_letter_code
_entity_poly.pdbx_strand_id
1 'polypeptide(L)'
;MASQSASAAKRIDTLSMEKIFTPNKWFVGFCALLIVVVATLKVVGDMHLAELASEVGKDVFIWEWPSMGLSSRCMSMKSHVLRRDANDAVVEVTGRQIIAKLGQDNKMKEEEQPEAKAVLTFYRRSNKWELGKVELK
;
A
#
# COMPACT_ATOMS: atom_id res chain seq x y z
N MET A 1 20.66 36.95 -66.10
CA MET A 1 19.61 37.36 -65.13
C MET A 1 19.14 36.12 -64.39
N ALA A 2 19.81 35.76 -63.31
CA ALA A 2 19.40 34.67 -62.44
C ALA A 2 20.07 34.90 -61.09
N SER A 3 19.31 35.23 -60.05
CA SER A 3 19.68 35.01 -58.65
C SER A 3 18.73 35.80 -57.74
N GLN A 4 17.54 35.26 -57.46
CA GLN A 4 16.81 35.50 -56.20
C GLN A 4 15.85 34.33 -55.96
N SER A 5 16.38 33.15 -55.65
CA SER A 5 15.58 32.04 -55.09
C SER A 5 16.47 31.14 -54.25
N ALA A 6 16.88 31.63 -53.08
CA ALA A 6 17.65 30.83 -52.12
C ALA A 6 17.66 31.38 -50.68
N SER A 7 16.68 32.19 -50.25
CA SER A 7 16.74 32.87 -48.95
C SER A 7 15.48 32.70 -48.10
N ALA A 8 14.91 31.49 -48.05
CA ALA A 8 13.73 31.20 -47.21
C ALA A 8 13.79 29.87 -46.43
N ALA A 9 14.92 29.14 -46.43
CA ALA A 9 14.98 27.78 -45.87
C ALA A 9 15.86 27.64 -44.60
N LYS A 10 16.25 28.73 -43.94
CA LYS A 10 17.23 28.66 -42.83
C LYS A 10 16.77 29.34 -41.54
N ARG A 11 15.49 29.18 -41.17
CA ARG A 11 14.90 29.94 -40.06
C ARG A 11 13.83 29.21 -39.23
N ILE A 12 13.98 27.91 -38.98
CA ILE A 12 13.01 27.18 -38.14
C ILE A 12 13.63 26.41 -36.94
N ASP A 13 14.92 26.03 -36.94
CA ASP A 13 15.36 25.00 -35.96
C ASP A 13 16.13 25.45 -34.71
N THR A 14 16.16 26.74 -34.34
CA THR A 14 17.02 27.18 -33.19
C THR A 14 16.36 28.11 -32.16
N LEU A 15 15.04 28.05 -31.96
CA LEU A 15 14.35 28.91 -30.96
C LEU A 15 13.68 28.16 -29.80
N SER A 16 13.95 26.87 -29.58
CA SER A 16 13.25 26.08 -28.54
C SER A 16 14.14 25.25 -27.62
N MET A 17 15.43 25.58 -27.45
CA MET A 17 16.32 24.82 -26.54
C MET A 17 17.18 25.63 -25.57
N GLU A 18 16.98 26.95 -25.45
CA GLU A 18 17.84 27.78 -24.56
C GLU A 18 17.12 28.29 -23.29
N LYS A 19 15.81 28.02 -23.14
CA LYS A 19 15.03 28.42 -21.95
C LYS A 19 14.79 27.30 -20.94
N ILE A 20 15.26 26.09 -21.21
CA ILE A 20 15.17 24.95 -20.29
C ILE A 20 16.26 25.01 -19.19
N PHE A 21 17.30 25.83 -19.38
CA PHE A 21 18.46 25.90 -18.48
C PHE A 21 18.59 27.24 -17.75
N THR A 22 17.52 27.74 -17.14
CA THR A 22 17.70 28.62 -15.97
C THR A 22 17.82 27.73 -14.73
N PRO A 23 19.01 27.60 -14.12
CA PRO A 23 19.29 26.58 -13.10
C PRO A 23 18.31 26.65 -11.92
N ASN A 24 17.79 27.83 -11.60
CA ASN A 24 16.83 28.01 -10.51
C ASN A 24 15.47 27.32 -10.78
N LYS A 25 14.99 27.26 -12.02
CA LYS A 25 13.68 26.65 -12.34
C LYS A 25 13.78 25.13 -12.54
N TRP A 26 14.87 24.67 -13.15
CA TRP A 26 15.14 23.25 -13.34
C TRP A 26 15.44 22.54 -12.02
N PHE A 27 16.18 23.19 -11.10
CA PHE A 27 16.45 22.65 -9.78
C PHE A 27 15.17 22.47 -8.94
N VAL A 28 14.24 23.42 -8.98
CA VAL A 28 12.94 23.29 -8.29
C VAL A 28 12.12 22.13 -8.88
N GLY A 29 12.10 21.96 -10.20
CA GLY A 29 11.45 20.82 -10.85
C GLY A 29 12.05 19.48 -10.43
N PHE A 30 13.39 19.40 -10.34
CA PHE A 30 14.09 18.21 -9.86
C PHE A 30 13.79 17.91 -8.39
N CYS A 31 13.81 18.93 -7.51
CA CYS A 31 13.41 18.77 -6.11
C CYS A 31 11.96 18.30 -5.97
N ALA A 32 11.02 18.85 -6.74
CA ALA A 32 9.63 18.41 -6.74
C ALA A 32 9.50 16.95 -7.17
N LEU A 33 10.24 16.53 -8.20
CA LEU A 33 10.26 15.14 -8.66
C LEU A 33 10.81 14.20 -7.59
N LEU A 34 11.86 14.57 -6.87
CA LEU A 34 12.39 13.77 -5.75
C LEU A 34 11.36 13.60 -4.62
N ILE A 35 10.64 14.66 -4.27
CA ILE A 35 9.58 14.58 -3.24
C ILE A 35 8.49 13.60 -3.68
N VAL A 36 8.07 13.64 -4.95
CA VAL A 36 7.08 12.71 -5.51
C VAL A 36 7.59 11.27 -5.43
N VAL A 37 8.84 11.01 -5.81
CA VAL A 37 9.43 9.66 -5.74
C VAL A 37 9.48 9.15 -4.29
N VAL A 38 9.85 9.99 -3.32
CA VAL A 38 9.87 9.58 -1.90
C VAL A 38 8.45 9.33 -1.39
N ALA A 39 7.47 10.13 -1.80
CA ALA A 39 6.07 9.95 -1.42
C ALA A 39 5.50 8.64 -1.98
N THR A 40 5.76 8.32 -3.25
CA THR A 40 5.30 7.06 -3.85
C THR A 40 5.97 5.85 -3.20
N LEU A 41 7.27 5.91 -2.90
CA LEU A 41 7.97 4.84 -2.18
C LEU A 41 7.38 4.60 -0.78
N LYS A 42 6.98 5.66 -0.07
CA LYS A 42 6.26 5.52 1.21
C LYS A 42 4.93 4.79 1.03
N VAL A 43 4.12 5.23 0.08
CA VAL A 43 2.80 4.63 -0.20
C VAL A 43 2.92 3.15 -0.58
N VAL A 44 3.84 2.81 -1.48
CA VAL A 44 4.09 1.43 -1.89
C VAL A 44 4.51 0.57 -0.69
N GLY A 45 5.37 1.13 0.17
CA GLY A 45 5.76 0.44 1.37
C GLY A 45 4.59 0.21 2.33
N ASP A 46 3.66 1.15 2.44
CA ASP A 46 2.52 1.04 3.36
C ASP A 46 1.50 0.03 2.82
N MET A 47 1.30 -0.01 1.51
CA MET A 47 0.50 -1.05 0.85
C MET A 47 1.07 -2.45 1.09
N HIS A 48 2.40 -2.62 0.96
CA HIS A 48 3.04 -3.92 1.22
C HIS A 48 2.88 -4.36 2.67
N LEU A 49 3.01 -3.44 3.64
CA LEU A 49 2.81 -3.75 5.04
C LEU A 49 1.34 -4.06 5.35
N ALA A 50 0.40 -3.33 4.75
CA ALA A 50 -1.02 -3.60 4.88
C ALA A 50 -1.39 -4.99 4.33
N GLU A 51 -0.82 -5.39 3.20
CA GLU A 51 -1.04 -6.71 2.60
C GLU A 51 -0.51 -7.82 3.52
N LEU A 52 0.71 -7.69 4.02
CA LEU A 52 1.31 -8.63 4.97
C LEU A 52 0.48 -8.73 6.26
N ALA A 53 -0.01 -7.61 6.79
CA ALA A 53 -0.88 -7.59 7.95
C ALA A 53 -2.24 -8.25 7.71
N SER A 54 -2.78 -8.13 6.49
CA SER A 54 -4.03 -8.79 6.10
C SER A 54 -3.85 -10.30 6.01
N GLU A 55 -2.72 -10.76 5.49
CA GLU A 55 -2.37 -12.19 5.44
C GLU A 55 -2.20 -12.78 6.85
N VAL A 56 -1.36 -12.16 7.67
CA VAL A 56 -1.15 -12.56 9.08
C VAL A 56 -2.45 -12.49 9.88
N GLY A 57 -3.28 -11.49 9.62
CA GLY A 57 -4.58 -11.33 10.26
C GLY A 57 -5.50 -12.53 10.02
N LYS A 58 -5.50 -13.12 8.82
CA LYS A 58 -6.30 -14.32 8.53
C LYS A 58 -5.93 -15.46 9.49
N ASP A 59 -4.65 -15.68 9.71
CA ASP A 59 -4.16 -16.74 10.60
C ASP A 59 -4.53 -16.46 12.06
N VAL A 60 -4.47 -15.19 12.51
CA VAL A 60 -4.85 -14.79 13.87
C VAL A 60 -6.33 -15.06 14.16
N PHE A 61 -7.21 -14.89 13.17
CA PHE A 61 -8.65 -15.08 13.34
C PHE A 61 -9.15 -16.50 13.05
N ILE A 62 -8.27 -17.40 12.58
CA ILE A 62 -8.61 -18.81 12.41
C ILE A 62 -8.46 -19.52 13.75
N TRP A 63 -9.57 -20.07 14.24
CA TRP A 63 -9.57 -20.87 15.45
C TRP A 63 -10.58 -22.00 15.34
N GLU A 64 -10.26 -23.16 15.91
CA GLU A 64 -11.15 -24.31 15.93
C GLU A 64 -11.46 -24.72 17.37
N TRP A 65 -12.72 -25.05 17.64
CA TRP A 65 -13.17 -25.61 18.91
C TRP A 65 -13.68 -27.04 18.65
N PRO A 66 -12.78 -28.05 18.69
CA PRO A 66 -13.12 -29.42 18.31
C PRO A 66 -14.23 -30.02 19.17
N SER A 67 -14.24 -29.71 20.47
CA SER A 67 -15.25 -30.19 21.42
C SER A 67 -16.67 -29.70 21.12
N MET A 68 -16.80 -28.57 20.42
CA MET A 68 -18.08 -27.99 20.03
C MET A 68 -18.39 -28.20 18.54
N GLY A 69 -17.46 -28.79 17.79
CA GLY A 69 -17.56 -28.93 16.34
C GLY A 69 -17.73 -27.57 15.64
N LEU A 70 -17.05 -26.53 16.11
CA LEU A 70 -17.11 -25.18 15.56
C LEU A 70 -15.73 -24.77 15.01
N SER A 71 -15.74 -24.00 13.93
CA SER A 71 -14.57 -23.32 13.39
C SER A 71 -14.88 -21.85 13.18
N SER A 72 -13.89 -21.02 13.43
CA SER A 72 -13.89 -19.62 13.11
C SER A 72 -12.97 -19.35 11.94
N ARG A 73 -13.46 -18.60 10.96
CA ARG A 73 -12.68 -18.13 9.81
C ARG A 73 -13.05 -16.69 9.50
N CYS A 74 -12.08 -15.92 9.03
CA CYS A 74 -12.32 -14.56 8.56
C CYS A 74 -12.41 -14.54 7.03
N MET A 75 -13.50 -14.00 6.46
CA MET A 75 -13.69 -13.96 5.00
C MET A 75 -13.14 -12.69 4.34
N SER A 76 -13.28 -11.55 5.00
CA SER A 76 -12.82 -10.26 4.47
C SER A 76 -11.91 -9.63 5.51
N MET A 77 -10.70 -9.24 5.11
CA MET A 77 -9.73 -8.53 5.94
C MET A 77 -9.41 -7.20 5.26
N LYS A 78 -9.69 -6.10 5.97
CA LYS A 78 -9.24 -4.77 5.63
C LYS A 78 -8.15 -4.38 6.61
N SER A 79 -6.99 -4.01 6.09
CA SER A 79 -5.87 -3.54 6.88
C SER A 79 -5.66 -2.05 6.66
N HIS A 80 -5.38 -1.33 7.74
CA HIS A 80 -5.05 0.08 7.72
C HIS A 80 -3.79 0.30 8.54
N VAL A 81 -2.74 0.82 7.91
CA VAL A 81 -1.52 1.22 8.61
C VAL A 81 -1.85 2.47 9.44
N LEU A 82 -1.86 2.35 10.77
CA LEU A 82 -2.10 3.48 11.67
C LEU A 82 -0.83 4.33 11.79
N ARG A 83 0.31 3.65 11.89
CA ARG A 83 1.61 4.27 12.08
C ARG A 83 2.70 3.41 11.48
N ARG A 84 3.68 4.05 10.85
CA ARG A 84 4.90 3.41 10.39
C ARG A 84 6.10 4.29 10.69
N ASP A 85 7.02 3.71 11.43
CA ASP A 85 8.33 4.28 11.71
C ASP A 85 9.43 3.44 11.06
N ALA A 86 10.69 3.79 11.34
CA ALA A 86 11.84 3.10 10.79
C ALA A 86 11.97 1.65 11.29
N ASN A 87 11.57 1.40 12.54
CA ASN A 87 11.81 0.15 13.25
C ASN A 87 10.52 -0.59 13.66
N ASP A 88 9.40 0.12 13.75
CA ASP A 88 8.11 -0.40 14.17
C ASP A 88 6.99 0.12 13.28
N ALA A 89 5.93 -0.67 13.18
CA ALA A 89 4.73 -0.26 12.49
C ALA A 89 3.51 -0.88 13.16
N VAL A 90 2.44 -0.09 13.25
CA VAL A 90 1.18 -0.48 13.87
C VAL A 90 0.12 -0.48 12.78
N VAL A 91 -0.50 -1.64 12.58
CA VAL A 91 -1.50 -1.87 11.54
C VAL A 91 -2.76 -2.38 12.21
N GLU A 92 -3.88 -1.69 11.99
CA GLU A 92 -5.19 -2.19 12.39
C GLU A 92 -5.72 -3.09 11.29
N VAL A 93 -6.22 -4.26 11.67
CA VAL A 93 -6.86 -5.22 10.78
C VAL A 93 -8.28 -5.42 11.26
N THR A 94 -9.23 -5.10 10.40
CA THR A 94 -10.66 -5.35 10.61
C THR A 94 -11.09 -6.48 9.70
N GLY A 95 -11.82 -7.45 10.23
CA GLY A 95 -12.38 -8.49 9.39
C GLY A 95 -13.74 -8.99 9.83
N ARG A 96 -14.44 -9.60 8.88
CA ARG A 96 -15.75 -10.23 9.14
C ARG A 96 -15.54 -11.69 9.48
N GLN A 97 -15.93 -12.05 10.71
CA GLN A 97 -15.71 -13.37 11.27
C GLN A 97 -16.96 -14.23 11.05
N ILE A 98 -16.75 -15.43 10.49
CA ILE A 98 -17.78 -16.46 10.36
C ILE A 98 -17.46 -17.56 11.35
N ILE A 99 -18.46 -17.90 12.16
CA ILE A 99 -18.41 -19.09 13.02
C ILE A 99 -19.33 -20.11 12.38
N ALA A 100 -18.75 -21.20 11.89
CA ALA A 100 -19.48 -22.28 11.23
C ALA A 100 -19.25 -23.61 11.96
N LYS A 101 -20.22 -24.52 11.85
CA LYS A 101 -20.00 -25.91 12.27
C LYS A 101 -18.95 -26.54 11.35
N LEU A 102 -18.05 -27.33 11.95
CA LEU A 102 -16.96 -28.01 11.26
C LEU A 102 -17.53 -28.86 10.12
N GLY A 103 -17.21 -28.50 8.87
CA GLY A 103 -17.66 -29.22 7.67
C GLY A 103 -18.96 -28.71 7.00
N GLN A 104 -19.60 -27.66 7.51
CA GLN A 104 -20.69 -26.96 6.79
C GLN A 104 -20.23 -25.59 6.29
N ASP A 105 -20.20 -25.42 4.97
CA ASP A 105 -20.06 -24.11 4.32
C ASP A 105 -21.38 -23.33 4.48
N ASN A 106 -21.60 -22.79 5.67
CA ASN A 106 -22.74 -21.92 5.92
C ASN A 106 -22.52 -20.60 5.17
N LYS A 107 -23.26 -20.43 4.08
CA LYS A 107 -23.41 -19.15 3.35
C LYS A 107 -24.22 -18.17 4.20
N MET A 108 -23.67 -17.73 5.32
CA MET A 108 -24.25 -16.66 6.12
C MET A 108 -24.09 -15.36 5.34
N LYS A 109 -25.18 -14.62 5.12
CA LYS A 109 -25.17 -13.35 4.37
C LYS A 109 -24.12 -12.41 4.97
N GLU A 110 -23.30 -11.79 4.12
CA GLU A 110 -22.18 -10.91 4.50
C GLU A 110 -22.57 -9.73 5.42
N GLU A 111 -23.85 -9.37 5.48
CA GLU A 111 -24.34 -8.18 6.20
C GLU A 111 -24.57 -8.39 7.71
N GLU A 112 -24.67 -9.62 8.21
CA GLU A 112 -24.93 -9.91 9.63
C GLU A 112 -23.71 -10.49 10.38
N GLN A 113 -22.54 -10.51 9.74
CA GLN A 113 -21.34 -11.08 10.35
C GLN A 113 -20.69 -10.08 11.31
N PRO A 114 -20.32 -10.52 12.53
CA PRO A 114 -19.63 -9.64 13.48
C PRO A 114 -18.30 -9.16 12.90
N GLU A 115 -18.05 -7.85 12.99
CA GLU A 115 -16.73 -7.28 12.73
C GLU A 115 -15.82 -7.57 13.92
N ALA A 116 -14.71 -8.27 13.65
CA ALA A 116 -13.60 -8.45 14.56
C ALA A 116 -12.50 -7.46 14.20
N LYS A 117 -11.85 -6.87 15.21
CA LYS A 117 -10.76 -5.92 15.03
C LYS A 117 -9.54 -6.37 15.83
N ALA A 118 -8.38 -6.25 15.21
CA ALA A 118 -7.11 -6.48 15.86
C ALA A 118 -6.11 -5.40 15.48
N VAL A 119 -5.22 -5.05 16.41
CA VAL A 119 -4.07 -4.20 16.15
C VAL A 119 -2.83 -5.09 16.15
N LEU A 120 -2.14 -5.10 15.02
CA LEU A 120 -0.89 -5.82 14.82
C LEU A 120 0.26 -4.84 14.92
N THR A 121 1.24 -5.13 15.78
CA THR A 121 2.50 -4.40 15.84
C THR A 121 3.59 -5.24 15.19
N PHE A 122 4.20 -4.68 14.15
CA PHE A 122 5.33 -5.26 13.44
C PHE A 122 6.62 -4.57 13.86
N TYR A 123 7.69 -5.35 13.98
CA TYR A 123 9.04 -4.84 14.20
C TYR A 123 9.91 -5.18 12.99
N ARG A 124 10.79 -4.25 12.62
CA ARG A 124 11.73 -4.45 11.53
C ARG A 124 13.00 -5.10 12.05
N ARG A 125 13.28 -6.32 11.60
CA ARG A 125 14.49 -7.08 11.93
C ARG A 125 15.14 -7.59 10.66
N SER A 126 16.43 -7.34 10.48
CA SER A 126 17.19 -7.82 9.30
C SER A 126 16.51 -7.48 7.96
N ASN A 127 15.98 -6.27 7.82
CA ASN A 127 15.20 -5.80 6.67
C ASN A 127 13.87 -6.53 6.39
N LYS A 128 13.38 -7.36 7.31
CA LYS A 128 12.07 -7.99 7.24
C LYS A 128 11.15 -7.44 8.33
N TRP A 129 9.85 -7.41 8.05
CA TRP A 129 8.83 -7.10 9.05
C TRP A 129 8.41 -8.39 9.74
N GLU A 130 8.58 -8.44 11.06
CA GLU A 130 8.20 -9.57 11.89
C GLU A 130 7.04 -9.16 12.80
N LEU A 131 6.04 -10.03 12.93
CA LEU A 131 4.94 -9.80 13.86
C LEU A 131 5.47 -9.87 15.29
N GLY A 132 5.30 -8.79 16.05
CA GLY A 132 5.74 -8.73 17.44
C GLY A 132 4.60 -8.84 18.45
N LYS A 133 3.47 -8.17 18.19
CA LYS A 133 2.34 -8.11 19.12
C LYS A 133 1.02 -8.14 18.38
N VAL A 134 0.05 -8.84 18.96
CA VAL A 134 -1.35 -8.86 18.54
C VAL A 134 -2.20 -8.38 19.70
N GLU A 135 -3.05 -7.38 19.47
CA GLU A 135 -4.05 -6.91 20.42
C GLU A 135 -5.43 -7.06 19.80
N LEU A 136 -6.31 -7.86 20.42
CA LEU A 136 -7.71 -7.99 20.00
C LEU A 136 -8.51 -6.83 20.62
N LYS A 137 -9.39 -6.21 19.82
CA LYS A 137 -10.30 -5.13 20.24
C LYS A 137 -11.74 -5.60 20.32
#